data_AF-A0A3M1JZL0-F1
#
_entry.id   AF-A0A3M1JZL0-F1
#
_cell.length_a   1.000
_cell.length_b   1.000
_cell.length_c   1.000
_cell.angle_alpha   90.00
_cell.angle_beta   90.00
_cell.angle_gamma   90.00
#
_symmetry.space_group_name_H-M   'P 1'
#
loop_
_entity.id
_entity.type
_entity.pdbx_description
1 polymer ?
#
loop_
_entity_poly.entity_id
_entity_poly.type
_entity_poly.pdbx_seq_one_letter_code
_entity_poly.pdbx_strand_id
1 'polypeptide(L)'
;MNLEGYYINLEADRERRRTMEAQLDKLGLSGVVKRFPAVAGSDMAAPAGSPLSPAEAGCWMSHWRILQQASADRHLLVLEDDVILHRLTPAFLE
;
A
#
# COMPACT_ATOMS: atom_id res chain seq x y z
N MET A 1 1.64 -9.98 16.85
CA MET A 1 2.56 -9.38 15.88
C MET A 1 2.63 -7.90 16.14
N ASN A 2 3.83 -7.36 16.21
CA ASN A 2 4.04 -5.93 16.34
C ASN A 2 4.14 -5.28 14.96
N LEU A 3 3.07 -5.44 14.16
CA LEU A 3 3.03 -5.09 12.75
C LEU A 3 1.89 -4.11 12.48
N GLU A 4 2.17 -3.10 11.67
CA GLU A 4 1.21 -2.18 11.08
C GLU A 4 1.23 -2.37 9.56
N GLY A 5 0.15 -2.91 8.99
CA GLY A 5 0.10 -3.27 7.58
C GLY A 5 -0.82 -2.36 6.77
N TYR A 6 -0.33 -1.90 5.61
CA TYR A 6 -1.12 -1.20 4.62
C TYR A 6 -0.92 -1.79 3.22
N TYR A 7 -1.98 -1.77 2.41
CA TYR A 7 -1.86 -1.87 0.96
C TYR A 7 -2.36 -0.57 0.31
N ILE A 8 -1.58 -0.04 -0.62
CA ILE A 8 -1.87 1.17 -1.39
C ILE A 8 -2.78 0.79 -2.55
N ASN A 9 -3.89 1.49 -2.73
CA ASN A 9 -4.80 1.27 -3.85
C ASN A 9 -5.56 2.55 -4.17
N LEU A 10 -5.67 2.89 -5.45
CA LEU A 10 -6.47 4.03 -5.91
C LEU A 10 -7.97 3.75 -5.68
N GLU A 11 -8.75 4.80 -5.43
CA GLU A 11 -10.21 4.65 -5.26
C GLU A 11 -10.90 4.14 -6.54
N ALA A 12 -10.38 4.53 -7.71
CA ALA A 12 -10.93 4.12 -8.99
C ALA A 12 -10.68 2.63 -9.32
N ASP A 13 -9.58 2.04 -8.82
CA ASP A 13 -9.16 0.68 -9.16
C ASP A 13 -9.82 -0.40 -8.29
N ARG A 14 -11.13 -0.55 -8.48
CA ARG A 14 -11.97 -1.49 -7.73
C ARG A 14 -11.63 -2.96 -7.98
N GLU A 15 -11.12 -3.31 -9.15
CA GLU A 15 -10.74 -4.69 -9.47
C GLU A 15 -9.47 -5.10 -8.71
N ARG A 16 -8.42 -4.26 -8.75
CA ARG A 16 -7.18 -4.48 -7.98
C ARG A 16 -7.47 -4.54 -6.49
N ARG A 17 -8.36 -3.67 -6.00
CA ARG A 17 -8.88 -3.72 -4.64
C ARG A 17 -9.46 -5.10 -4.28
N ARG A 18 -10.40 -5.59 -5.08
CA ARG A 18 -11.06 -6.89 -4.84
C ARG A 18 -10.06 -8.04 -4.85
N THR A 19 -9.10 -8.00 -5.78
CA THR A 19 -8.04 -9.01 -5.86
C THR A 19 -7.17 -8.99 -4.61
N MET A 20 -6.77 -7.80 -4.14
CA MET A 20 -5.98 -7.67 -2.91
C MET A 20 -6.75 -8.12 -1.67
N GLU A 21 -8.01 -7.70 -1.52
CA GLU A 21 -8.88 -8.11 -0.41
C GLU A 21 -9.09 -9.63 -0.39
N ALA A 22 -9.28 -10.27 -1.54
CA ALA A 22 -9.41 -11.73 -1.63
C ALA A 22 -8.11 -12.47 -1.27
N GLN A 23 -6.95 -11.93 -1.66
CA GLN A 23 -5.65 -12.50 -1.25
C GLN A 23 -5.46 -12.39 0.27
N LEU A 24 -5.75 -11.23 0.86
CA LEU A 24 -5.63 -11.02 2.30
C LEU A 24 -6.57 -11.94 3.09
N ASP A 25 -7.82 -12.09 2.63
CA ASP A 25 -8.81 -12.96 3.26
C ASP A 25 -8.35 -14.43 3.25
N LYS A 26 -7.91 -14.91 2.09
CA LYS A 26 -7.37 -16.27 1.93
C LYS A 26 -6.17 -16.57 2.84
N LEU A 27 -5.40 -15.54 3.19
CA LEU A 27 -4.21 -15.64 4.04
C LEU A 27 -4.50 -15.33 5.52
N GLY A 28 -5.74 -14.99 5.89
CA GLY A 28 -6.09 -14.59 7.26
C GLY A 28 -5.52 -13.23 7.67
N LEU A 29 -5.18 -12.36 6.71
CA LEU A 29 -4.53 -11.06 6.94
C LEU A 29 -5.49 -9.86 6.89
N SER A 30 -6.79 -10.06 6.64
CA SER A 30 -7.80 -8.98 6.53
C SER A 30 -7.89 -8.06 7.76
N GLY A 31 -7.58 -8.58 8.96
CA GLY A 31 -7.53 -7.77 10.20
C GLY A 31 -6.17 -7.11 10.48
N VAL A 32 -5.14 -7.47 9.71
CA VAL A 32 -3.74 -7.07 9.93
C VAL A 32 -3.31 -6.00 8.93
N VAL A 33 -3.69 -6.17 7.66
CA VAL A 33 -3.34 -5.25 6.57
C VAL A 33 -4.58 -4.46 6.15
N LYS A 34 -4.50 -3.13 6.25
CA LYS A 34 -5.61 -2.21 5.94
C LYS A 34 -5.40 -1.53 4.59
N ARG A 35 -6.48 -1.08 3.95
CA ARG A 35 -6.34 -0.25 2.75
C ARG A 35 -5.84 1.14 3.11
N PHE A 36 -4.87 1.61 2.35
CA PHE A 36 -4.47 3.01 2.29
C PHE A 36 -4.95 3.60 0.95
N PRO A 37 -5.73 4.71 0.95
CA PRO A 37 -6.15 5.36 -0.28
C PRO A 37 -4.94 6.01 -0.97
N ALA A 38 -4.58 5.49 -2.15
CA ALA A 38 -3.46 6.01 -2.92
C ALA A 38 -3.71 7.46 -3.37
N VAL A 39 -2.61 8.21 -3.52
CA VAL A 39 -2.63 9.54 -4.10
C VAL A 39 -2.57 9.42 -5.62
N ALA A 40 -3.58 9.94 -6.30
CA ALA A 40 -3.56 9.98 -7.75
C ALA A 40 -2.55 11.03 -8.23
N GLY A 41 -1.72 10.65 -9.19
CA GLY A 41 -0.74 11.56 -9.80
C GLY A 41 -1.36 12.80 -10.42
N SER A 42 -2.60 12.69 -10.92
CA SER A 42 -3.39 13.81 -11.44
C SER A 42 -3.68 14.90 -10.42
N ASP A 43 -3.72 14.53 -9.13
CA ASP A 43 -4.04 15.46 -8.04
C ASP A 43 -2.78 16.19 -7.55
N MET A 44 -1.63 15.88 -8.15
CA MET A 44 -0.35 16.48 -7.81
C MET A 44 0.13 17.42 -8.91
N ALA A 45 0.42 18.66 -8.52
CA ALA A 45 1.31 19.49 -9.31
C ALA A 45 2.73 18.92 -9.17
N ALA A 46 3.24 18.25 -10.21
CA ALA A 46 4.64 17.82 -10.20
C ALA A 46 5.54 19.05 -9.97
N PRO A 47 6.51 18.99 -9.03
CA PRO A 47 7.46 20.07 -8.86
C PRO A 47 8.14 20.41 -10.19
N ALA A 48 8.26 21.69 -10.53
CA ALA A 48 8.89 22.12 -11.77
C ALA A 48 10.30 21.51 -11.87
N GLY A 49 10.56 20.77 -12.95
CA GLY A 49 11.85 20.07 -13.15
C GLY A 49 11.96 18.68 -12.52
N SER A 50 10.89 18.15 -11.90
CA SER A 50 10.85 16.76 -11.45
C SER A 50 10.93 15.79 -12.64
N PRO A 51 11.79 14.77 -12.59
CA PRO A 51 11.84 13.74 -13.63
C PRO A 51 10.71 12.71 -13.52
N LEU A 52 9.96 12.71 -12.41
CA LEU A 52 8.89 11.75 -12.17
C LEU A 52 7.67 12.07 -13.03
N SER A 53 7.12 11.03 -13.66
CA SER A 53 5.77 11.07 -14.21
C SER A 53 4.74 11.33 -13.09
N PRO A 54 3.53 11.79 -13.43
CA PRO A 54 2.46 11.95 -12.44
C PRO A 54 2.19 10.66 -11.66
N ALA A 55 2.16 9.51 -12.35
CA ALA A 55 1.93 8.21 -11.71
C ALA A 55 3.02 7.86 -10.68
N GLU A 56 4.29 8.07 -11.03
CA GLU A 56 5.42 7.85 -10.12
C GLU A 56 5.40 8.82 -8.94
N ALA A 57 5.02 10.08 -9.17
CA ALA A 57 4.84 11.06 -8.10
C ALA A 57 3.71 10.66 -7.13
N GLY A 58 2.60 10.14 -7.66
CA GLY A 58 1.48 9.61 -6.86
C GLY A 58 1.88 8.39 -6.03
N CYS A 59 2.60 7.43 -6.62
CA CYS A 59 3.17 6.30 -5.91
C CYS A 59 4.11 6.78 -4.79
N TRP A 60 5.10 7.61 -5.12
CA TRP A 60 6.04 8.18 -4.14
C TRP A 60 5.33 8.87 -2.97
N MET A 61 4.35 9.74 -3.27
CA MET A 61 3.59 10.45 -2.25
C MET A 61 2.75 9.51 -1.37
N SER A 62 2.19 8.45 -1.95
CA SER A 62 1.42 7.46 -1.19
C SER A 62 2.31 6.75 -0.15
N HIS A 63 3.48 6.27 -0.58
CA HIS A 63 4.48 5.68 0.31
C HIS A 63 4.95 6.66 1.38
N TRP A 64 5.30 7.89 0.97
CA TRP A 64 5.74 8.94 1.89
C TRP A 64 4.72 9.21 2.99
N ARG A 65 3.42 9.32 2.64
CA ARG A 65 2.35 9.54 3.63
C ARG A 65 2.17 8.40 4.61
N ILE A 66 2.40 7.15 4.20
CA ILE A 66 2.36 6.00 5.10
C ILE A 66 3.59 6.02 6.03
N LEU A 67 4.78 6.26 5.49
CA LEU A 67 6.02 6.35 6.29
C LEU A 67 5.93 7.42 7.37
N GLN A 68 5.29 8.56 7.08
CA GLN A 68 5.05 9.63 8.06
C GLN A 68 4.13 9.22 9.21
N GLN A 69 3.37 8.13 9.07
CA GLN A 69 2.50 7.57 10.10
C GLN A 69 3.17 6.43 10.88
N ALA A 70 4.38 6.01 10.48
CA ALA A 70 5.06 4.88 11.07
C ALA A 70 5.34 5.12 12.56
N SER A 71 4.93 4.17 13.40
CA SER A 71 5.30 4.19 14.81
C SER A 71 6.71 3.66 15.02
N ALA A 72 7.46 4.26 15.95
CA ALA A 72 8.85 3.86 16.24
C ALA A 72 8.95 2.47 16.88
N ASP A 73 7.86 1.98 17.46
CA ASP A 73 7.79 0.72 18.19
C ASP A 73 7.17 -0.42 17.38
N ARG A 74 6.75 -0.23 16.12
CA ARG A 74 6.10 -1.27 15.30
C ARG A 74 6.81 -1.45 13.96
N HIS A 75 6.77 -2.65 13.40
CA HIS A 75 7.18 -2.88 12.02
C HIS A 75 6.08 -2.39 11.07
N LEU A 76 6.46 -1.66 10.03
CA LEU A 76 5.56 -1.19 9.00
C LEU A 76 5.66 -2.07 7.75
N LEU A 77 4.54 -2.63 7.31
CA LEU A 77 4.41 -3.34 6.03
C LEU A 77 3.61 -2.46 5.06
N VAL A 78 4.20 -2.15 3.91
CA VAL A 78 3.54 -1.42 2.83
C VAL A 78 3.55 -2.30 1.58
N LEU A 79 2.38 -2.51 0.99
CA LEU A 79 2.17 -3.31 -0.21
C LEU A 79 1.53 -2.46 -1.30
N GLU A 80 1.89 -2.70 -2.56
CA GLU A 80 1.12 -2.22 -3.71
C GLU A 80 -0.02 -3.21 -4.02
N ASP A 81 -1.11 -2.74 -4.60
CA ASP A 81 -2.31 -3.52 -4.91
C ASP A 81 -2.20 -4.47 -6.12
N ASP A 82 -1.07 -4.49 -6.81
CA ASP A 82 -0.72 -5.49 -7.84
C ASP A 82 0.25 -6.56 -7.31
N VAL A 83 0.60 -6.52 -6.02
CA VAL A 83 1.43 -7.58 -5.44
C VAL A 83 0.69 -8.92 -5.43
N ILE A 84 1.44 -9.99 -5.68
CA ILE A 84 0.96 -11.36 -5.55
C ILE A 84 1.53 -11.95 -4.26
N LEU A 85 0.65 -12.30 -3.31
CA LEU A 85 1.05 -12.85 -2.02
C LEU A 85 1.13 -14.37 -2.07
N HIS A 86 2.29 -14.91 -1.72
CA HIS A 86 2.47 -16.35 -1.60
C HIS A 86 1.79 -16.88 -0.34
N ARG A 87 1.39 -18.16 -0.33
CA ARG A 87 0.77 -18.82 0.84
C ARG A 87 1.62 -18.80 2.13
N LEU A 88 2.93 -18.57 1.99
CA LEU A 88 3.87 -18.47 3.12
C LEU A 88 4.04 -17.05 3.67
N THR A 89 3.36 -16.05 3.09
CA THR A 89 3.46 -14.66 3.55
C THR A 89 3.18 -14.52 5.05
N PRO A 90 2.13 -15.14 5.64
CA PRO A 90 1.89 -15.02 7.09
C PRO A 90 3.06 -15.46 7.95
N ALA A 91 3.75 -16.55 7.58
CA ALA A 91 4.88 -17.08 8.33
C ALA A 91 6.13 -16.16 8.30
N PHE A 92 6.20 -15.23 7.35
CA PHE A 92 7.25 -14.20 7.30
C PHE A 92 6.94 -12.97 8.16
N LEU A 93 5.66 -12.78 8.53
CA LEU A 93 5.17 -11.62 9.28
C LEU A 93 5.08 -11.89 10.81
N GLU A 94 5.35 -13.12 11.24
CA GLU A 94 5.45 -13.55 12.64
C GLU A 94 6.76 -13.09 13.29
#